data_AF-A0A7R9WIM1-F1
#
_entry.id   AF-A0A7R9WIM1-F1
#
_cell.length_a   1.000
_cell.length_b   1.000
_cell.length_c   1.000
_cell.angle_alpha   90.00
_cell.angle_beta   90.00
_cell.angle_gamma   90.00
#
_symmetry.space_group_name_H-M   'P 1'
#
loop_
_entity.id
_entity.type
_entity.pdbx_description
1 polymer ?
#
loop_
_entity_poly.entity_id
_entity_poly.type
_entity_poly.pdbx_seq_one_letter_code
_entity_poly.pdbx_strand_id
1 'polypeptide(L)'
;DPKKIGSIDPFGHLTTDCYAGYLNKGFDIRPTIAVTKAHIDLPECREAIASGRLVPDGTILMPTGQSVVTKAAIEPVWYLPEIARRFGCTETSLRQSIFRMTNGMYPELITRPDIKIFLPPIGGLTIYIWGDPDTIPDEDIELTCRVHDECNGSDVFGSDICTCRPYLTHAIEECIKTAQRGGCGVVIYYRKEGRSLGEVTKYLVYNTRKRQEGGDSAENYFRCTEEVAGVQDTRFQALMPDPLHFLGVTKIHNFISMSDMKYNAIVNTGISIVNRVEIPKELVPKDAQVE
;
A
#
# COMPACT_ATOMS: atom_id res chain seq x y z
N ASP A 1 -2.37 21.04 0.24
CA ASP A 1 -3.60 21.08 1.05
C ASP A 1 -3.36 20.30 2.34
N PRO A 2 -3.44 20.95 3.52
CA PRO A 2 -3.16 20.31 4.82
C PRO A 2 -4.13 19.20 5.22
N LYS A 3 -5.25 19.01 4.50
CA LYS A 3 -6.24 17.95 4.80
C LYS A 3 -6.02 16.67 3.99
N LYS A 4 -5.15 16.69 2.97
CA LYS A 4 -4.93 15.56 2.07
C LYS A 4 -4.11 14.43 2.70
N ILE A 5 -3.25 14.74 3.68
CA ILE A 5 -2.38 13.79 4.35
C ILE A 5 -2.70 13.80 5.85
N GLY A 6 -3.07 12.65 6.39
CA GLY A 6 -3.45 12.47 7.79
C GLY A 6 -2.84 11.24 8.47
N SER A 7 -2.25 10.30 7.72
CA SER A 7 -1.69 9.05 8.25
C SER A 7 -0.18 8.89 8.09
N ILE A 8 0.51 9.88 7.54
CA ILE A 8 1.97 9.91 7.46
C ILE A 8 2.47 11.31 7.84
N ASP A 9 3.74 11.41 8.23
CA ASP A 9 4.42 12.68 8.43
C ASP A 9 5.12 13.11 7.13
N PRO A 10 4.61 14.13 6.41
CA PRO A 10 5.18 14.54 5.13
C PRO A 10 6.58 15.15 5.28
N PHE A 11 6.99 15.57 6.48
CA PHE A 11 8.33 16.11 6.74
C PHE A 11 9.28 15.07 7.34
N GLY A 12 8.84 13.81 7.46
CA GLY A 12 9.57 12.74 8.11
C GLY A 12 10.92 12.38 7.48
N HIS A 13 11.16 12.83 6.25
CA HIS A 13 12.42 12.67 5.50
C HIS A 13 13.34 13.89 5.58
N LEU A 14 12.84 15.02 6.10
CA LEU A 14 13.55 16.30 6.21
C LEU A 14 13.87 16.65 7.66
N THR A 15 14.13 15.64 8.49
CA THR A 15 14.31 15.82 9.94
C THR A 15 15.41 16.83 10.27
N THR A 16 16.53 16.79 9.54
CA THR A 16 17.64 17.72 9.73
C THR A 16 17.29 19.15 9.33
N ASP A 17 16.50 19.32 8.27
CA ASP A 17 16.24 20.64 7.67
C ASP A 17 15.07 21.34 8.37
N CYS A 18 13.97 20.62 8.57
CA CYS A 18 12.77 21.14 9.21
C CYS A 18 12.90 21.28 10.73
N TYR A 19 13.77 20.49 11.37
CA TYR A 19 13.89 20.45 12.84
C TYR A 19 15.30 20.73 13.38
N ALA A 20 16.20 21.30 12.58
CA ALA A 20 17.55 21.71 13.00
C ALA A 20 17.57 22.45 14.35
N GLY A 21 16.65 23.39 14.54
CA GLY A 21 16.58 24.21 15.76
C GLY A 21 16.26 23.40 17.02
N TYR A 22 15.53 22.29 16.89
CA TYR A 22 15.24 21.39 18.01
C TYR A 22 16.38 20.39 18.23
N LEU A 23 16.97 19.86 17.16
CA LEU A 23 18.16 19.00 17.24
C LEU A 23 19.31 19.73 17.97
N ASN A 24 19.55 21.01 17.63
CA ASN A 24 20.55 21.85 18.29
C ASN A 24 20.27 22.11 19.77
N LYS A 25 19.01 21.98 20.21
CA LYS A 25 18.61 22.07 21.62
C LYS A 25 18.71 20.72 22.35
N GLY A 26 19.17 19.66 21.69
CA GLY A 26 19.34 18.33 22.26
C GLY A 26 18.08 17.46 22.24
N PHE A 27 17.04 17.81 21.48
CA PHE A 27 15.88 16.94 21.30
C PHE A 27 16.23 15.74 20.41
N ASP A 28 15.82 14.52 20.80
CA ASP A 28 15.87 13.33 19.96
C ASP A 28 14.68 13.34 18.99
N ILE A 29 14.95 13.67 17.73
CA ILE A 29 13.94 13.67 16.66
C ILE A 29 14.37 12.63 15.63
N ARG A 30 13.53 11.62 15.44
CA ARG A 30 13.79 10.50 14.55
C ARG A 30 13.01 10.66 13.25
N PRO A 31 13.61 10.34 12.10
CA PRO A 31 12.88 10.33 10.84
C PRO A 31 11.81 9.25 10.86
N THR A 32 10.68 9.56 10.21
CA THR A 32 9.57 8.62 9.98
C THR A 32 9.52 8.18 8.52
N ILE A 33 10.35 8.78 7.66
CA ILE A 33 10.54 8.41 6.26
C ILE A 33 12.05 8.27 5.97
N ALA A 34 12.44 7.16 5.35
CA ALA A 34 13.82 6.93 4.92
C ALA A 34 13.85 6.50 3.45
N VAL A 35 14.74 7.10 2.66
CA VAL A 35 14.83 6.89 1.21
C VAL A 35 16.19 6.30 0.84
N THR A 36 16.22 5.32 -0.05
CA THR A 36 17.45 4.73 -0.57
C THR A 36 17.27 4.24 -2.01
N LYS A 37 18.38 4.09 -2.75
CA LYS A 37 18.39 3.43 -4.06
C LYS A 37 18.95 2.03 -3.92
N ALA A 38 18.33 1.06 -4.59
CA ALA A 38 18.75 -0.32 -4.54
C ALA A 38 18.42 -1.05 -5.84
N HIS A 39 18.93 -2.27 -5.97
CA HIS A 39 18.45 -3.22 -6.95
C HIS A 39 17.38 -4.11 -6.31
N ILE A 40 16.36 -4.49 -7.07
CA ILE A 40 15.43 -5.56 -6.74
C ILE A 40 15.69 -6.72 -7.68
N ASP A 41 15.76 -7.92 -7.11
CA ASP A 41 15.92 -9.16 -7.82
C ASP A 41 14.68 -10.03 -7.64
N LEU A 42 13.85 -10.12 -8.68
CA LEU A 42 12.66 -10.96 -8.70
C LEU A 42 12.79 -12.04 -9.78
N PRO A 43 12.55 -13.32 -9.46
CA PRO A 43 12.55 -14.40 -10.44
C PRO A 43 11.65 -14.11 -11.65
N GLU A 44 10.50 -13.48 -11.44
CA GLU A 44 9.53 -13.12 -12.47
C GLU A 44 10.09 -12.13 -13.49
N CYS A 45 11.02 -11.26 -13.09
CA CYS A 45 11.69 -10.37 -14.04
C CYS A 45 12.59 -11.16 -15.00
N ARG A 46 13.26 -12.21 -14.53
CA ARG A 46 14.07 -13.10 -15.39
C ARG A 46 13.19 -13.91 -16.34
N GLU A 47 12.07 -14.41 -15.84
CA GLU A 47 11.09 -15.13 -16.66
C GLU A 47 10.46 -14.21 -17.73
N ALA A 48 10.14 -12.97 -17.36
CA ALA A 48 9.65 -11.96 -18.28
C ALA A 48 10.69 -11.62 -19.37
N ILE A 49 11.99 -11.58 -19.03
CA ILE A 49 13.06 -11.44 -20.03
C ILE A 49 13.13 -12.67 -20.95
N ALA A 50 13.13 -13.88 -20.38
CA ALA A 50 13.21 -15.13 -21.14
C ALA A 50 12.03 -15.31 -22.11
N SER A 51 10.85 -14.84 -21.72
CA SER A 51 9.63 -14.84 -22.55
C SER A 51 9.49 -13.63 -23.48
N GLY A 52 10.41 -12.67 -23.44
CA GLY A 52 10.37 -11.45 -24.24
C GLY A 52 9.36 -10.39 -23.79
N ARG A 53 8.72 -10.56 -22.62
CA ARG A 53 7.81 -9.58 -22.01
C ARG A 53 8.53 -8.35 -21.46
N LEU A 54 9.80 -8.52 -21.05
CA LEU A 54 10.69 -7.42 -20.66
C LEU A 54 11.97 -7.45 -21.50
N VAL A 55 12.49 -6.27 -21.82
CA VAL A 55 13.75 -6.10 -22.55
C VAL A 55 14.70 -5.28 -21.68
N PRO A 56 15.87 -5.80 -21.28
CA PRO A 56 16.85 -5.05 -20.50
C PRO A 56 17.35 -3.82 -21.26
N ASP A 57 17.41 -2.68 -20.58
CA ASP A 57 17.96 -1.42 -21.10
C ASP A 57 19.30 -1.03 -20.43
N GLY A 58 19.70 -1.77 -19.40
CA GLY A 58 20.91 -1.51 -18.63
C GLY A 58 20.83 -0.30 -17.68
N THR A 59 19.66 0.34 -17.57
CA THR A 59 19.45 1.51 -16.69
C THR A 59 18.35 1.27 -15.67
N ILE A 60 17.14 0.93 -16.12
CA ILE A 60 16.03 0.53 -15.24
C ILE A 60 16.04 -0.98 -15.00
N LEU A 61 16.33 -1.77 -16.03
CA LEU A 61 16.36 -3.22 -16.00
C LEU A 61 17.71 -3.73 -16.50
N MET A 62 18.43 -4.41 -15.62
CA MET A 62 19.73 -5.01 -15.90
C MET A 62 19.56 -6.33 -16.66
N PRO A 63 20.55 -6.73 -17.48
CA PRO A 63 20.53 -8.04 -18.17
C PRO A 63 20.42 -9.24 -17.22
N THR A 64 20.79 -9.07 -15.95
CA THR A 64 20.66 -10.09 -14.89
C THR A 64 19.21 -10.34 -14.43
N GLY A 65 18.26 -9.49 -14.85
CA GLY A 65 16.88 -9.45 -14.38
C GLY A 65 16.66 -8.56 -13.16
N GLN A 66 17.72 -7.95 -12.62
CA GLN A 66 17.59 -6.99 -11.53
C GLN A 66 17.07 -5.65 -12.05
N SER A 67 16.17 -5.01 -11.32
CA SER A 67 15.72 -3.65 -11.64
C SER A 67 16.25 -2.63 -10.64
N VAL A 68 16.57 -1.43 -11.12
CA VAL A 68 17.02 -0.29 -10.31
C VAL A 68 15.80 0.45 -9.80
N VAL A 69 15.74 0.67 -8.49
CA VAL A 69 14.57 1.24 -7.83
C VAL A 69 14.98 2.24 -6.75
N THR A 70 14.19 3.30 -6.61
CA THR A 70 14.20 4.16 -5.41
C THR A 70 13.15 3.64 -4.44
N LYS A 71 13.54 3.42 -3.18
CA LYS A 71 12.68 2.90 -2.12
C LYS A 71 12.49 3.96 -1.05
N ALA A 72 11.26 4.19 -0.61
CA ALA A 72 10.96 5.02 0.54
C ALA A 72 10.17 4.21 1.57
N ALA A 73 10.79 3.93 2.72
CA ALA A 73 10.10 3.33 3.87
C ALA A 73 9.39 4.44 4.66
N ILE A 74 8.15 4.21 5.05
CA ILE A 74 7.30 5.19 5.73
C ILE A 74 6.65 4.55 6.95
N GLU A 75 6.91 5.14 8.12
CA GLU A 75 6.23 4.81 9.37
C GLU A 75 4.88 5.55 9.47
N PRO A 76 3.85 4.93 10.03
CA PRO A 76 2.54 5.55 10.17
C PRO A 76 2.57 6.65 11.24
N VAL A 77 2.07 7.83 10.89
CA VAL A 77 1.92 8.97 11.82
C VAL A 77 0.53 9.55 11.65
N TRP A 78 -0.33 9.34 12.64
CA TRP A 78 -1.74 9.69 12.56
C TRP A 78 -2.00 11.07 13.17
N TYR A 79 -2.53 11.97 12.36
CA TYR A 79 -3.18 13.18 12.84
C TYR A 79 -4.64 12.86 13.19
N LEU A 80 -4.88 12.60 14.49
CA LEU A 80 -6.13 12.05 15.01
C LEU A 80 -7.41 12.79 14.58
N PRO A 81 -7.45 14.13 14.51
CA PRO A 81 -8.65 14.84 14.02
C PRO A 81 -9.01 14.47 12.57
N GLU A 82 -8.02 14.35 11.69
CA GLU A 82 -8.23 14.00 10.29
C GLU A 82 -8.59 12.52 10.13
N ILE A 83 -7.94 11.63 10.90
CA ILE A 83 -8.31 10.21 10.93
C ILE A 83 -9.75 10.02 11.39
N ALA A 84 -10.17 10.71 12.46
CA ALA A 84 -11.55 10.65 12.95
C ALA A 84 -12.55 11.15 11.89
N ARG A 85 -12.23 12.26 11.21
CA ARG A 85 -13.04 12.79 10.11
C ARG A 85 -13.21 11.78 8.98
N ARG A 86 -12.12 11.12 8.55
CA ARG A 86 -12.15 10.09 7.50
C ARG A 86 -12.93 8.84 7.92
N PHE A 87 -12.92 8.52 9.20
CA PHE A 87 -13.73 7.45 9.78
C PHE A 87 -15.19 7.84 10.03
N GLY A 88 -15.58 9.09 9.81
CA GLY A 88 -16.93 9.56 10.11
C GLY A 88 -17.28 9.48 11.61
N CYS A 89 -16.28 9.58 12.48
CA CYS A 89 -16.45 9.52 13.94
C CYS A 89 -15.85 10.74 14.63
N THR A 90 -16.13 10.89 15.93
CA THR A 90 -15.51 11.96 16.74
C THR A 90 -14.09 11.56 17.16
N GLU A 91 -13.22 12.54 17.39
CA GLU A 91 -11.87 12.29 17.92
C GLU A 91 -11.94 11.51 19.26
N THR A 92 -12.91 11.83 20.11
CA THR A 92 -13.16 11.12 21.37
C THR A 92 -13.50 9.65 21.14
N SER A 93 -14.42 9.36 20.21
CA SER A 93 -14.79 7.99 19.86
C SER A 93 -13.61 7.21 19.30
N LEU A 94 -12.82 7.84 18.42
CA LEU A 94 -11.60 7.24 17.87
C LEU A 94 -10.61 6.87 18.99
N ARG A 95 -10.32 7.80 19.90
CA ARG A 95 -9.42 7.58 21.04
C ARG A 95 -9.91 6.44 21.95
N GLN A 96 -11.20 6.42 22.28
CA GLN A 96 -11.79 5.34 23.08
C GLN A 96 -11.66 3.98 22.40
N SER A 97 -11.87 3.92 21.08
CA SER A 97 -11.69 2.70 20.30
C SER A 97 -10.24 2.25 20.30
N ILE A 98 -9.28 3.14 20.05
CA ILE A 98 -7.85 2.82 20.11
C ILE A 98 -7.51 2.27 21.51
N PHE A 99 -7.86 3.00 22.57
CA PHE A 99 -7.57 2.61 23.95
C PHE A 99 -8.15 1.24 24.29
N ARG A 100 -9.37 0.92 23.85
CA ARG A 100 -10.01 -0.37 24.08
C ARG A 100 -9.32 -1.49 23.30
N MET A 101 -9.04 -1.26 22.02
CA MET A 101 -8.46 -2.27 21.13
C MET A 101 -6.99 -2.54 21.46
N THR A 102 -6.29 -1.59 22.06
CA THR A 102 -4.94 -1.79 22.59
C THR A 102 -4.94 -2.29 24.04
N ASN A 103 -6.08 -2.74 24.57
CA ASN A 103 -6.22 -3.22 25.95
C ASN A 103 -5.64 -2.25 27.00
N GLY A 104 -5.87 -0.95 26.80
CA GLY A 104 -5.45 0.11 27.71
C GLY A 104 -4.00 0.58 27.55
N MET A 105 -3.29 0.19 26.49
CA MET A 105 -1.94 0.71 26.24
C MET A 105 -1.95 2.22 25.94
N TYR A 106 -0.87 2.91 26.31
CA TYR A 106 -0.64 4.34 26.08
C TYR A 106 -1.71 5.29 26.67
N PRO A 107 -2.13 5.09 27.94
CA PRO A 107 -3.19 5.92 28.52
C PRO A 107 -2.83 7.42 28.46
N GLU A 108 -1.58 7.77 28.74
CA GLU A 108 -1.07 9.14 28.71
C GLU A 108 -1.10 9.79 27.32
N LEU A 109 -1.00 9.02 26.23
CA LEU A 109 -1.07 9.55 24.86
C LEU A 109 -2.50 9.63 24.34
N ILE A 110 -3.32 8.63 24.68
CA ILE A 110 -4.67 8.51 24.12
C ILE A 110 -5.67 9.40 24.90
N THR A 111 -5.52 9.52 26.22
CA THR A 111 -6.44 10.30 27.06
C THR A 111 -6.16 11.80 27.08
N ARG A 112 -5.01 12.24 26.55
CA ARG A 112 -4.61 13.65 26.44
C ARG A 112 -5.16 14.27 25.15
N PRO A 113 -6.24 15.09 25.21
CA PRO A 113 -6.86 15.65 24.01
C PRO A 113 -6.00 16.72 23.32
N ASP A 114 -5.01 17.27 24.01
CA ASP A 114 -4.04 18.23 23.48
C ASP A 114 -2.98 17.59 22.55
N ILE A 115 -2.73 16.28 22.69
CA ILE A 115 -1.80 15.55 21.81
C ILE A 115 -2.57 15.07 20.58
N LYS A 116 -2.39 15.73 19.44
CA LYS A 116 -3.13 15.40 18.20
C LYS A 116 -2.47 14.36 17.30
N ILE A 117 -1.22 14.01 17.59
CA ILE A 117 -0.42 13.05 16.82
C ILE A 117 -0.34 11.73 17.57
N PHE A 118 -0.54 10.63 16.87
CA PHE A 118 -0.43 9.27 17.39
C PHE A 118 0.39 8.42 16.43
N LEU A 119 1.37 7.68 16.94
CA LEU A 119 2.16 6.74 16.15
C LEU A 119 1.60 5.34 16.45
N PRO A 120 0.67 4.83 15.62
CA PRO A 120 0.06 3.53 15.87
C PRO A 120 1.11 2.41 15.76
N PRO A 121 1.10 1.40 16.64
CA PRO A 121 2.00 0.26 16.57
C PRO A 121 1.54 -0.75 15.50
N ILE A 122 1.46 -0.29 14.25
CA ILE A 122 1.04 -1.09 13.09
C ILE A 122 2.16 -1.12 12.05
N GLY A 123 2.06 -2.03 11.10
CA GLY A 123 2.99 -2.06 9.97
C GLY A 123 2.94 -0.76 9.16
N GLY A 124 4.11 -0.21 8.83
CA GLY A 124 4.24 0.89 7.90
C GLY A 124 4.04 0.47 6.44
N LEU A 125 4.62 1.23 5.52
CA LEU A 125 4.56 0.96 4.10
C LEU A 125 5.90 1.24 3.42
N THR A 126 6.05 0.75 2.19
CA THR A 126 7.21 1.04 1.37
C THR A 126 6.77 1.42 -0.04
N ILE A 127 7.26 2.55 -0.52
CA ILE A 127 7.11 2.99 -1.90
C ILE A 127 8.30 2.48 -2.69
N TYR A 128 8.04 1.87 -3.84
CA TYR A 128 9.03 1.47 -4.83
C TYR A 128 8.80 2.28 -6.11
N ILE A 129 9.85 2.95 -6.58
CA ILE A 129 9.79 3.87 -7.71
C ILE A 129 10.81 3.45 -8.77
N TRP A 130 10.33 3.19 -9.98
CA TRP A 130 11.14 2.99 -11.18
C TRP A 130 11.06 4.24 -12.05
N GLY A 131 12.20 4.78 -12.46
CA GLY A 131 12.29 6.07 -13.14
C GLY A 131 12.68 7.21 -12.20
N ASP A 132 12.40 8.45 -12.61
CA ASP A 132 12.76 9.66 -11.88
C ASP A 132 11.58 10.14 -10.99
N PRO A 133 11.70 10.10 -9.65
CA PRO A 133 10.64 10.54 -8.74
C PRO A 133 10.19 11.99 -8.94
N ASP A 134 11.06 12.86 -9.44
CA ASP A 134 10.73 14.29 -9.63
C ASP A 134 9.69 14.50 -10.74
N THR A 135 9.48 13.49 -11.60
CA THR A 135 8.48 13.51 -12.68
C THR A 135 7.08 13.12 -12.22
N ILE A 136 6.93 12.50 -11.03
CA ILE A 136 5.65 11.95 -10.56
C ILE A 136 4.52 13.00 -10.48
N PRO A 137 4.77 14.26 -10.06
CA PRO A 137 3.73 15.28 -10.03
C PRO A 137 3.29 15.81 -11.41
N ASP A 138 4.04 15.53 -12.48
CA ASP A 138 3.74 16.02 -13.83
C ASP A 138 2.67 15.13 -14.49
N GLU A 139 1.50 15.71 -14.77
CA GLU A 139 0.38 15.00 -15.37
C GLU A 139 0.57 14.64 -16.85
N ASP A 140 1.56 15.22 -17.53
CA ASP A 140 1.87 14.92 -18.92
C ASP A 140 2.86 13.75 -19.06
N ILE A 141 3.47 13.33 -17.94
CA ILE A 141 4.38 12.18 -17.89
C ILE A 141 3.62 10.92 -17.48
N GLU A 142 3.84 9.83 -18.21
CA GLU A 142 3.14 8.56 -17.97
C GLU A 142 3.44 8.01 -16.56
N LEU A 143 2.38 7.77 -15.78
CA LEU A 143 2.47 7.21 -14.43
C LEU A 143 1.70 5.89 -14.36
N THR A 144 2.44 4.81 -14.13
CA THR A 144 1.88 3.50 -13.83
C THR A 144 1.96 3.24 -12.33
N CYS A 145 0.84 2.91 -11.70
CA CYS A 145 0.74 2.81 -10.25
C CYS A 145 0.03 1.54 -9.80
N ARG A 146 0.54 0.94 -8.71
CA ARG A 146 -0.12 -0.13 -7.96
C ARG A 146 -0.09 0.20 -6.48
N VAL A 147 -1.25 0.10 -5.83
CA VAL A 147 -1.31 0.03 -4.36
C VAL A 147 -1.58 -1.40 -3.94
N HIS A 148 -0.62 -2.00 -3.24
CA HIS A 148 -0.60 -3.40 -2.85
C HIS A 148 -0.77 -3.53 -1.33
N ASP A 149 -1.66 -4.44 -0.91
CA ASP A 149 -1.78 -4.84 0.48
C ASP A 149 -1.01 -6.15 0.64
N GLU A 150 -0.16 -6.23 1.65
CA GLU A 150 0.66 -7.41 1.97
C GLU A 150 -0.17 -8.70 2.01
N CYS A 151 0.37 -9.73 1.37
CA CYS A 151 -0.15 -11.08 1.42
C CYS A 151 1.03 -12.06 1.50
N ASN A 152 1.60 -12.24 2.69
CA ASN A 152 2.79 -13.03 2.97
C ASN A 152 2.75 -14.42 2.29
N GLY A 153 1.65 -15.16 2.44
CA GLY A 153 1.48 -16.47 1.82
C GLY A 153 1.61 -16.48 0.30
N SER A 154 1.16 -15.43 -0.40
CA SER A 154 1.29 -15.32 -1.85
C SER A 154 2.59 -14.63 -2.24
N ASP A 155 2.85 -13.44 -1.69
CA ASP A 155 3.97 -12.57 -2.03
C ASP A 155 5.32 -13.25 -1.76
N VAL A 156 5.46 -13.97 -0.64
CA VAL A 156 6.73 -14.62 -0.25
C VAL A 156 6.75 -16.08 -0.70
N PHE A 157 5.67 -16.83 -0.43
CA PHE A 157 5.65 -18.29 -0.61
C PHE A 157 4.95 -18.79 -1.88
N GLY A 158 4.38 -17.89 -2.69
CA GLY A 158 3.81 -18.26 -3.99
C GLY A 158 2.50 -19.06 -3.91
N SER A 159 1.70 -18.87 -2.85
CA SER A 159 0.38 -19.50 -2.74
C SER A 159 -0.50 -19.20 -3.96
N ASP A 160 -1.15 -20.25 -4.47
CA ASP A 160 -2.03 -20.30 -5.64
C ASP A 160 -3.51 -19.99 -5.34
N ILE A 161 -3.84 -19.70 -4.07
CA ILE A 161 -5.22 -19.50 -3.60
C ILE A 161 -5.70 -18.05 -3.84
N CYS A 162 -4.81 -17.13 -4.19
CA CYS A 162 -5.17 -15.73 -4.45
C CYS A 162 -4.30 -15.11 -5.53
N THR A 163 -4.74 -13.97 -6.06
CA THR A 163 -4.06 -13.25 -7.16
C THR A 163 -3.07 -12.19 -6.68
N CYS A 164 -2.73 -12.14 -5.38
CA CYS A 164 -1.91 -11.08 -4.79
C CYS A 164 -0.52 -10.96 -5.43
N ARG A 165 0.29 -12.04 -5.43
CA ARG A 165 1.61 -12.04 -6.08
C ARG A 165 1.53 -11.84 -7.59
N PRO A 166 0.64 -12.51 -8.34
CA PRO A 166 0.44 -12.24 -9.77
C PRO A 166 0.18 -10.76 -10.11
N TYR A 167 -0.66 -10.07 -9.35
CA TYR A 167 -0.89 -8.63 -9.51
C TYR A 167 0.35 -7.81 -9.16
N LEU A 168 1.07 -8.18 -8.10
CA LEU A 168 2.29 -7.47 -7.69
C LEU A 168 3.38 -7.58 -8.76
N THR A 169 3.65 -8.78 -9.26
CA THR A 169 4.71 -9.03 -10.24
C THR A 169 4.35 -8.42 -11.59
N HIS A 170 3.09 -8.54 -12.05
CA HIS A 170 2.62 -7.85 -13.24
C HIS A 170 2.74 -6.32 -13.12
N ALA A 171 2.36 -5.75 -11.98
CA ALA A 171 2.51 -4.31 -11.75
C ALA A 171 3.97 -3.86 -11.82
N ILE A 172 4.91 -4.66 -11.28
CA ILE A 172 6.34 -4.37 -11.37
C ILE A 172 6.82 -4.38 -12.82
N GLU A 173 6.40 -5.37 -13.62
CA GLU A 173 6.72 -5.41 -15.06
C GLU A 173 6.20 -4.16 -15.79
N GLU A 174 4.95 -3.74 -15.56
CA GLU A 174 4.38 -2.55 -16.18
C GLU A 174 5.05 -1.25 -15.69
N CYS A 175 5.42 -1.18 -14.41
CA CYS A 175 6.20 -0.07 -13.85
C CYS A 175 7.57 0.05 -14.52
N ILE A 176 8.28 -1.08 -14.71
CA ILE A 176 9.56 -1.12 -15.41
C ILE A 176 9.38 -0.62 -16.86
N LYS A 177 8.41 -1.17 -17.61
CA LYS A 177 8.15 -0.76 -18.99
C LYS A 177 7.84 0.73 -19.11
N THR A 178 7.07 1.27 -18.17
CA THR A 178 6.71 2.70 -18.14
C THR A 178 7.95 3.55 -17.90
N ALA A 179 8.78 3.19 -16.93
CA ALA A 179 10.03 3.87 -16.63
C ALA A 179 11.01 3.86 -17.83
N GLN A 180 11.12 2.73 -18.54
CA GLN A 180 11.96 2.60 -19.73
C GLN A 180 11.54 3.52 -20.89
N ARG A 181 10.27 3.92 -20.96
CA ARG A 181 9.75 4.86 -21.96
C ARG A 181 9.84 6.33 -21.54
N GLY A 182 10.45 6.62 -20.39
CA GLY A 182 10.57 7.97 -19.84
C GLY A 182 9.41 8.39 -18.93
N GLY A 183 8.52 7.46 -18.58
CA GLY A 183 7.52 7.66 -17.53
C GLY A 183 8.06 7.30 -16.14
N CYS A 184 7.15 7.13 -15.18
CA CYS A 184 7.46 6.65 -13.84
C CYS A 184 6.55 5.47 -13.45
N GLY A 185 7.14 4.47 -12.82
CA GLY A 185 6.45 3.33 -12.24
C GLY A 185 6.45 3.40 -10.71
N VAL A 186 5.31 3.25 -10.06
CA VAL A 186 5.18 3.33 -8.59
C VAL A 186 4.41 2.14 -8.04
N VAL A 187 5.02 1.40 -7.11
CA VAL A 187 4.33 0.39 -6.30
C VAL A 187 4.36 0.83 -4.84
N ILE A 188 3.19 1.01 -4.23
CA ILE A 188 3.08 1.27 -2.78
C ILE A 188 2.67 -0.03 -2.10
N TYR A 189 3.56 -0.57 -1.28
CA TYR A 189 3.36 -1.82 -0.55
C TYR A 189 3.00 -1.53 0.91
N TYR A 190 1.73 -1.75 1.27
CA TYR A 190 1.23 -1.62 2.64
C TYR A 190 1.43 -2.92 3.40
N ARG A 191 2.01 -2.85 4.61
CA ARG A 191 2.16 -4.01 5.51
C ARG A 191 0.85 -4.30 6.25
N LYS A 192 -0.14 -4.75 5.46
CA LYS A 192 -1.53 -4.92 5.82
C LYS A 192 -2.02 -6.33 5.44
N GLU A 193 -1.53 -7.32 6.18
CA GLU A 193 -1.94 -8.72 5.97
C GLU A 193 -3.44 -8.95 6.23
N GLY A 194 -4.05 -9.84 5.43
CA GLY A 194 -5.40 -10.33 5.66
C GLY A 194 -6.45 -9.23 5.74
N ARG A 195 -6.33 -8.16 4.93
CA ARG A 195 -7.25 -7.00 4.94
C ARG A 195 -7.28 -6.27 6.30
N SER A 196 -6.16 -6.24 7.03
CA SER A 196 -6.04 -5.76 8.42
C SER A 196 -6.60 -6.70 9.50
N LEU A 197 -7.05 -7.92 9.16
CA LEU A 197 -7.47 -8.93 10.16
C LEU A 197 -6.34 -9.86 10.60
N GLY A 198 -5.20 -9.81 9.92
CA GLY A 198 -4.06 -10.68 10.15
C GLY A 198 -4.24 -12.09 9.56
N GLU A 199 -3.14 -12.84 9.57
CA GLU A 199 -3.03 -14.13 8.87
C GLU A 199 -3.87 -15.24 9.51
N VAL A 200 -4.00 -15.25 10.84
CA VAL A 200 -4.81 -16.25 11.57
C VAL A 200 -6.27 -16.20 11.11
N THR A 201 -6.87 -15.01 11.12
CA THR A 201 -8.26 -14.79 10.68
C THR A 201 -8.45 -15.17 9.21
N LYS A 202 -7.48 -14.79 8.35
CA LYS A 202 -7.48 -15.17 6.93
C LYS A 202 -7.53 -16.70 6.75
N TYR A 203 -6.72 -17.45 7.49
CA TYR A 203 -6.72 -18.91 7.39
C TYR A 203 -7.97 -19.56 7.96
N LEU A 204 -8.55 -18.99 9.03
CA LEU A 204 -9.86 -19.43 9.50
C LEU A 204 -10.93 -19.26 8.41
N VAL A 205 -10.97 -18.11 7.72
CA VAL A 205 -11.88 -17.88 6.60
C VAL A 205 -11.63 -18.87 5.45
N TYR A 206 -10.37 -19.11 5.06
CA TYR A 206 -10.05 -20.09 4.02
C TYR A 206 -10.44 -21.52 4.38
N ASN A 207 -10.24 -21.94 5.64
CA ASN A 207 -10.63 -23.25 6.11
C ASN A 207 -12.15 -23.43 6.11
N THR A 208 -12.90 -22.39 6.50
CA THR A 208 -14.37 -22.40 6.42
C THR A 208 -14.83 -22.50 4.97
N ARG A 209 -14.21 -21.73 4.05
CA ARG A 209 -14.50 -21.81 2.60
C ARG A 209 -14.29 -23.20 2.03
N LYS A 210 -13.14 -23.81 2.26
CA LYS A 210 -12.80 -25.17 1.74
C LYS A 210 -13.73 -26.27 2.25
N ARG A 211 -14.46 -26.05 3.35
CA ARG A 211 -15.33 -27.03 4.00
C ARG A 211 -16.82 -26.86 3.64
N GLN A 212 -17.20 -25.77 2.95
CA GLN A 212 -18.59 -25.51 2.56
C GLN A 212 -18.80 -25.80 1.06
N GLU A 213 -19.81 -26.60 0.71
CA GLU A 213 -20.28 -26.72 -0.67
C GLU A 213 -20.70 -25.32 -1.19
N GLY A 214 -20.04 -24.83 -2.25
CA GLY A 214 -20.28 -23.48 -2.78
C GLY A 214 -19.56 -22.34 -2.06
N GLY A 215 -18.59 -22.61 -1.16
CA GLY A 215 -17.79 -21.61 -0.43
C GLY A 215 -16.88 -20.71 -1.28
N ASP A 216 -16.90 -20.89 -2.61
CA ASP A 216 -16.14 -20.14 -3.61
C ASP A 216 -16.97 -19.05 -4.32
N SER A 217 -18.06 -18.59 -3.74
CA SER A 217 -18.72 -17.35 -4.20
C SER A 217 -18.24 -16.15 -3.37
N ALA A 218 -18.18 -14.96 -3.98
CA ALA A 218 -17.85 -13.72 -3.27
C ALA A 218 -18.82 -13.45 -2.10
N GLU A 219 -20.10 -13.78 -2.26
CA GLU A 219 -21.11 -13.67 -1.21
C GLU A 219 -20.80 -14.57 0.00
N ASN A 220 -20.42 -15.82 -0.23
CA ASN A 220 -20.03 -16.73 0.84
C ASN A 220 -18.70 -16.34 1.49
N TYR A 221 -17.77 -15.70 0.76
CA TYR A 221 -16.55 -15.13 1.34
C TYR A 221 -16.87 -14.08 2.41
N PHE A 222 -17.76 -13.12 2.10
CA PHE A 222 -18.12 -12.07 3.05
C PHE A 222 -18.90 -12.62 4.25
N ARG A 223 -19.81 -13.58 4.01
CA ARG A 223 -20.53 -14.26 5.09
C ARG A 223 -19.59 -15.04 6.02
N CYS A 224 -18.66 -15.82 5.47
CA CYS A 224 -17.67 -16.53 6.27
C CYS A 224 -16.74 -15.58 7.05
N THR A 225 -16.41 -14.42 6.46
CA THR A 225 -15.62 -13.38 7.15
C THR A 225 -16.41 -12.78 8.31
N GLU A 226 -17.70 -12.51 8.14
CA GLU A 226 -18.59 -12.05 9.21
C GLU A 226 -18.72 -13.08 10.33
N GLU A 227 -18.93 -14.35 9.99
CA GLU A 227 -19.04 -15.45 10.96
C GLU A 227 -17.76 -15.66 11.78
N VAL A 228 -16.58 -15.48 11.16
CA VAL A 228 -15.28 -15.74 11.78
C VAL A 228 -14.72 -14.50 12.50
N ALA A 229 -14.82 -13.33 11.87
CA ALA A 229 -14.20 -12.09 12.37
C ALA A 229 -15.20 -11.16 13.09
N GLY A 230 -16.50 -11.46 13.02
CA GLY A 230 -17.56 -10.60 13.57
C GLY A 230 -17.76 -9.28 12.80
N VAL A 231 -17.12 -9.13 11.65
CA VAL A 231 -17.16 -7.95 10.78
C VAL A 231 -17.15 -8.39 9.32
N GLN A 232 -18.08 -7.88 8.51
CA GLN A 232 -18.18 -8.24 7.09
C GLN A 232 -16.96 -7.79 6.28
N ASP A 233 -16.39 -6.63 6.64
CA ASP A 233 -15.28 -6.05 5.90
C ASP A 233 -14.54 -4.97 6.70
N THR A 234 -13.25 -5.19 6.96
CA THR A 234 -12.34 -4.20 7.56
C THR A 234 -11.43 -3.55 6.52
N ARG A 235 -11.69 -3.72 5.21
CA ARG A 235 -10.92 -3.10 4.11
C ARG A 235 -10.97 -1.58 4.21
N PHE A 236 -10.08 -1.07 5.04
CA PHE A 236 -9.94 0.34 5.29
C PHE A 236 -8.94 0.94 4.31
N GLN A 237 -9.45 1.57 3.25
CA GLN A 237 -8.62 2.20 2.22
C GLN A 237 -8.59 3.73 2.33
N ALA A 238 -9.21 4.34 3.36
CA ALA A 238 -9.28 5.81 3.43
C ALA A 238 -7.93 6.48 3.73
N LEU A 239 -6.92 5.73 4.19
CA LEU A 239 -5.53 6.21 4.36
C LEU A 239 -4.64 5.83 3.19
N MET A 240 -5.13 4.99 2.29
CA MET A 240 -4.41 4.49 1.13
C MET A 240 -3.91 5.61 0.18
N PRO A 241 -4.64 6.74 0.01
CA PRO A 241 -4.18 7.79 -0.89
C PRO A 241 -3.03 8.64 -0.35
N ASP A 242 -2.72 8.58 0.95
CA ASP A 242 -1.78 9.54 1.57
C ASP A 242 -0.37 9.52 0.97
N PRO A 243 0.25 8.36 0.69
CA PRO A 243 1.54 8.32 0.00
C PRO A 243 1.47 8.82 -1.44
N LEU A 244 0.32 8.69 -2.13
CA LEU A 244 0.14 9.26 -3.47
C LEU A 244 0.12 10.79 -3.41
N HIS A 245 -0.60 11.36 -2.44
CA HIS A 245 -0.60 12.81 -2.21
C HIS A 245 0.77 13.31 -1.77
N PHE A 246 1.51 12.53 -0.99
CA PHE A 246 2.88 12.84 -0.59
C PHE A 246 3.83 12.90 -1.79
N LEU A 247 3.68 11.99 -2.75
CA LEU A 247 4.42 12.02 -4.02
C LEU A 247 3.92 13.10 -4.99
N GLY A 248 2.87 13.86 -4.64
CA GLY A 248 2.31 14.90 -5.50
C GLY A 248 1.42 14.40 -6.64
N VAL A 249 1.00 13.12 -6.61
CA VAL A 249 0.19 12.52 -7.67
C VAL A 249 -1.18 13.21 -7.77
N THR A 250 -1.55 13.62 -8.99
CA THR A 250 -2.89 14.13 -9.32
C THR A 250 -3.56 13.34 -10.44
N LYS A 251 -2.78 12.63 -11.26
CA LYS A 251 -3.25 11.73 -12.33
C LYS A 251 -2.45 10.43 -12.35
N ILE A 252 -3.15 9.31 -12.45
CA ILE A 252 -2.57 7.99 -12.70
C ILE A 252 -3.01 7.55 -14.10
N HIS A 253 -2.05 7.33 -14.99
CA HIS A 253 -2.32 6.89 -16.35
C HIS A 253 -2.75 5.42 -16.36
N ASN A 254 -1.98 4.55 -15.71
CA ASN A 254 -2.27 3.12 -15.66
C ASN A 254 -2.31 2.65 -14.20
N PHE A 255 -3.52 2.39 -13.69
CA PHE A 255 -3.71 1.85 -12.35
C PHE A 255 -3.86 0.33 -12.43
N ILE A 256 -2.87 -0.41 -11.90
CA ILE A 256 -2.85 -1.88 -11.95
C ILE A 256 -3.73 -2.45 -10.83
N SER A 257 -5.06 -2.40 -11.02
CA SER A 257 -6.02 -3.01 -10.11
C SER A 257 -7.44 -2.99 -10.66
N MET A 258 -8.18 -4.06 -10.35
CA MET A 258 -9.64 -4.11 -10.50
C MET A 258 -10.43 -3.93 -9.21
N SER A 259 -9.79 -3.51 -8.12
CA SER A 259 -10.51 -3.25 -6.88
C SER A 259 -11.24 -1.91 -6.93
N ASP A 260 -12.58 -1.95 -6.94
CA ASP A 260 -13.40 -0.73 -6.85
C ASP A 260 -13.15 0.03 -5.56
N MET A 261 -12.84 -0.65 -4.46
CA MET A 261 -12.50 0.01 -3.20
C MET A 261 -11.23 0.85 -3.29
N LYS A 262 -10.18 0.31 -3.94
CA LYS A 262 -8.92 1.05 -4.14
C LYS A 262 -9.14 2.21 -5.11
N TYR A 263 -9.83 1.96 -6.22
CA TYR A 263 -10.18 2.97 -7.19
C TYR A 263 -10.97 4.13 -6.55
N ASN A 264 -12.07 3.84 -5.87
CA ASN A 264 -12.92 4.84 -5.23
C ASN A 264 -12.17 5.60 -4.14
N ALA A 265 -11.34 4.92 -3.34
CA ALA A 265 -10.54 5.59 -2.31
C ALA A 265 -9.58 6.63 -2.92
N ILE A 266 -8.94 6.34 -4.05
CA ILE A 266 -8.04 7.26 -4.74
C ILE A 266 -8.82 8.42 -5.36
N VAL A 267 -9.82 8.11 -6.18
CA VAL A 267 -10.58 9.12 -6.94
C VAL A 267 -11.33 10.08 -6.03
N ASN A 268 -11.90 9.61 -4.93
CA ASN A 268 -12.59 10.45 -3.95
C ASN A 268 -11.67 11.46 -3.24
N THR A 269 -10.34 11.31 -3.36
CA THR A 269 -9.37 12.30 -2.84
C THR A 269 -8.85 13.27 -3.90
N GLY A 270 -9.43 13.23 -5.11
CA GLY A 270 -9.13 14.17 -6.20
C GLY A 270 -7.99 13.72 -7.12
N ILE A 271 -7.59 12.44 -7.08
CA ILE A 271 -6.62 11.87 -8.03
C ILE A 271 -7.41 11.22 -9.18
N SER A 272 -7.16 11.64 -10.41
CA SER A 272 -7.79 11.03 -11.58
C SER A 272 -7.10 9.72 -11.97
N ILE A 273 -7.87 8.73 -12.43
CA ILE A 273 -7.34 7.47 -12.97
C ILE A 273 -7.87 7.32 -14.39
N VAL A 274 -6.96 7.19 -15.37
CA VAL A 274 -7.30 7.07 -16.79
C VAL A 274 -7.65 5.63 -17.13
N ASN A 275 -6.71 4.71 -16.89
CA ASN A 275 -6.88 3.29 -17.21
C ASN A 275 -6.81 2.44 -15.93
N ARG A 276 -7.72 1.46 -15.82
CA ARG A 276 -7.58 0.34 -14.88
C ARG A 276 -7.09 -0.88 -15.67
N VAL A 277 -5.94 -1.40 -15.28
CA VAL A 277 -5.28 -2.51 -15.98
C VAL A 277 -5.48 -3.80 -15.21
N GLU A 278 -6.08 -4.77 -15.88
CA GLU A 278 -6.25 -6.15 -15.40
C GLU A 278 -4.94 -6.93 -15.53
N ILE A 279 -4.77 -7.94 -14.67
CA ILE A 279 -3.71 -8.92 -14.93
C ILE A 279 -4.06 -9.78 -16.15
N PRO A 280 -3.06 -10.15 -16.97
CA PRO A 280 -3.25 -11.14 -18.01
C PRO A 280 -3.82 -12.45 -17.46
N LYS A 281 -4.77 -13.05 -18.17
CA LYS A 281 -5.53 -14.23 -17.71
C LYS A 281 -4.62 -15.44 -17.45
N GLU A 282 -3.54 -15.55 -18.21
CA GLU A 282 -2.53 -16.58 -18.09
C GLU A 282 -1.71 -16.49 -16.78
N LEU A 283 -1.68 -15.33 -16.13
CA LEU A 283 -1.02 -15.13 -14.84
C LEU A 283 -1.95 -15.40 -13.64
N VAL A 284 -3.25 -15.61 -13.88
CA VAL A 284 -4.23 -15.91 -12.83
C VAL A 284 -4.11 -17.40 -12.44
N PRO A 285 -3.80 -17.73 -11.17
CA PRO A 285 -3.82 -19.11 -10.72
C PRO A 285 -5.20 -19.75 -10.89
N LYS A 286 -5.24 -21.04 -11.21
CA LYS A 286 -6.51 -21.78 -11.44
C LYS A 286 -7.44 -21.71 -10.24
N ASP A 287 -6.88 -21.79 -9.04
CA ASP A 287 -7.63 -21.79 -7.78
C ASP A 287 -7.95 -20.38 -7.27
N ALA A 288 -7.58 -19.33 -8.04
CA ALA A 288 -7.77 -17.92 -7.69
C ALA A 288 -8.84 -17.21 -8.55
N GLN A 289 -9.63 -17.94 -9.36
CA GLN A 289 -10.65 -17.37 -10.28
C GLN A 289 -11.90 -16.79 -9.60
N VAL A 290 -11.89 -16.69 -8.27
CA VAL A 290 -13.03 -16.33 -7.42
C VAL A 290 -12.96 -14.86 -6.93
N GLU A 291 -11.80 -14.21 -7.05
CA GLU A 291 -11.56 -12.84 -6.55
C GLU A 291 -11.63 -11.75 -7.64
#